data_AF-A0A8B6FLC4-F1
#
_entry.id   AF-A0A8B6FLC4-F1
#
_cell.length_a   1.000
_cell.length_b   1.000
_cell.length_c   1.000
_cell.angle_alpha   90.00
_cell.angle_beta   90.00
_cell.angle_gamma   90.00
#
_symmetry.space_group_name_H-M   'P 1'
#
loop_
_entity.id
_entity.type
_entity.pdbx_description
1 polymer ?
#
loop_
_entity_poly.entity_id
_entity_poly.type
_entity_poly.pdbx_seq_one_letter_code
_entity_poly.pdbx_strand_id
1 'polypeptide(L)'
;MANFNITKNINQISSQLQKSNTEESLQLANQQSQHFELETSNRFTQLSDDKNSDTDAVTERDTSSRKALLIGNSHVKRIRTGNFIQNCLVHKYIEHSCEGMMDKIEELDTDYECILLHVFTNNIRDDTVEECVQKTEELIDALRRHCQFAKIIISLPFLTIQDKALNNKIEECNILLQYKFLKHVYVTISNNSRLSSGNVPIKKFYGVDGLHLSNQGVSVFVAGIKFHMKNILQVTETLKMRQQASKPERGPKQNRHERSFSNQTHSSSQKANDQSPMSPFFMYPWGPGYNYNQMMYPPQMNDFHRKCNFFGLKDDIFICYIYNPPENSSYTKSLREDIFDLIEKDISKYSDTGKILLAGDLNARTGTQVLDFINNDESLDNIPVFDKISPDLNLPVRYSMDEVLSTRGKSLNEICIQSGLRILNGRTPGDFTGQLTCYSPNGSSVFDYFIASENLMENILFFNCAQTFGGAFRSLPNFRNVKNRL
;
A
#
# COMPACT_ATOMS: atom_id res chain seq x y z
N MET A 1 -22.47 -3.04 14.76
CA MET A 1 -23.53 -2.75 13.78
C MET A 1 -23.01 -1.89 12.64
N ALA A 2 -22.22 -0.83 12.90
CA ALA A 2 -21.59 -0.01 11.84
C ALA A 2 -20.72 -0.79 10.82
N ASN A 3 -19.77 -1.64 11.26
CA ASN A 3 -18.92 -2.40 10.33
C ASN A 3 -19.69 -3.43 9.47
N PHE A 4 -20.84 -3.93 9.93
CA PHE A 4 -21.65 -4.88 9.18
C PHE A 4 -22.39 -4.21 8.01
N ASN A 5 -22.76 -2.93 8.15
CA ASN A 5 -23.37 -2.17 7.06
C ASN A 5 -22.34 -1.79 5.99
N ILE A 6 -21.10 -1.48 6.38
CA ILE A 6 -20.00 -1.16 5.46
C ILE A 6 -19.70 -2.36 4.54
N THR A 7 -19.53 -3.57 5.10
CA THR A 7 -19.28 -4.79 4.30
C THR A 7 -20.44 -5.12 3.36
N LYS A 8 -21.69 -4.91 3.81
CA LYS A 8 -22.89 -5.16 2.99
C LYS A 8 -23.01 -4.17 1.82
N ASN A 9 -22.71 -2.89 2.06
CA ASN A 9 -22.66 -1.87 1.01
C ASN A 9 -21.53 -2.15 0.02
N ILE A 10 -20.32 -2.44 0.51
CA ILE A 10 -19.16 -2.76 -0.34
C ILE A 10 -19.46 -3.95 -1.27
N ASN A 11 -20.07 -5.03 -0.77
CA ASN A 11 -20.44 -6.19 -1.60
C ASN A 11 -21.55 -5.86 -2.62
N GLN A 12 -22.56 -5.08 -2.23
CA GLN A 12 -23.62 -4.65 -3.13
C GLN A 12 -23.07 -3.73 -4.23
N ILE A 13 -22.18 -2.80 -3.88
CA ILE A 13 -21.50 -1.87 -4.79
C ILE A 13 -20.57 -2.63 -5.74
N SER A 14 -19.76 -3.58 -5.24
CA SER A 14 -18.91 -4.40 -6.09
C SER A 14 -19.71 -5.21 -7.09
N SER A 15 -20.89 -5.72 -6.70
CA SER A 15 -21.78 -6.45 -7.61
C SER A 15 -22.46 -5.55 -8.67
N GLN A 16 -22.70 -4.28 -8.36
CA GLN A 16 -23.25 -3.29 -9.29
C GLN A 16 -22.18 -2.77 -10.27
N LEU A 17 -20.98 -2.47 -9.77
CA LEU A 17 -19.83 -2.03 -10.57
C LEU A 17 -19.32 -3.13 -11.51
N GLN A 18 -19.32 -4.39 -11.07
CA GLN A 18 -18.94 -5.52 -11.95
C GLN A 18 -19.90 -5.71 -13.12
N LYS A 19 -21.20 -5.40 -12.94
CA LYS A 19 -22.22 -5.52 -13.99
C LYS A 19 -22.19 -4.36 -14.99
N SER A 20 -21.88 -3.14 -14.55
CA SER A 20 -21.80 -1.98 -15.45
C SER A 20 -20.48 -1.93 -16.23
N ASN A 21 -19.36 -2.35 -15.63
CA ASN A 21 -18.05 -2.18 -16.25
C ASN A 21 -17.70 -3.23 -17.32
N THR A 22 -18.32 -4.40 -17.37
CA THR A 22 -17.81 -5.50 -18.22
C THR A 22 -18.14 -5.37 -19.70
N GLU A 23 -19.29 -4.80 -20.07
CA GLU A 23 -19.67 -4.67 -21.49
C GLU A 23 -19.24 -3.32 -22.08
N GLU A 24 -19.42 -2.23 -21.33
CA GLU A 24 -19.09 -0.88 -21.80
C GLU A 24 -17.57 -0.63 -21.85
N SER A 25 -16.82 -1.14 -20.87
CA SER A 25 -15.35 -1.00 -20.87
C SER A 25 -14.68 -1.84 -21.96
N LEU A 26 -15.27 -2.98 -22.34
CA LEU A 26 -14.74 -3.83 -23.42
C LEU A 26 -14.94 -3.16 -24.79
N GLN A 27 -16.09 -2.53 -25.02
CA GLN A 27 -16.35 -1.74 -26.22
C GLN A 27 -15.46 -0.50 -26.30
N LEU A 28 -15.33 0.23 -25.18
CA LEU A 28 -14.52 1.46 -25.14
C LEU A 28 -13.02 1.16 -25.29
N ALA A 29 -12.52 0.08 -24.67
CA ALA A 29 -11.13 -0.36 -24.83
C ALA A 29 -10.83 -0.79 -26.27
N ASN A 30 -11.75 -1.50 -26.93
CA ASN A 30 -11.59 -1.89 -28.33
C ASN A 30 -11.61 -0.68 -29.28
N GLN A 31 -12.46 0.32 -29.04
CA GLN A 31 -12.48 1.56 -29.81
C GLN A 31 -11.20 2.41 -29.60
N GLN A 32 -10.69 2.47 -28.38
CA GLN A 32 -9.47 3.23 -28.06
C GLN A 32 -8.20 2.57 -28.60
N SER A 33 -8.10 1.24 -28.58
CA SER A 33 -6.98 0.50 -29.20
C SER A 33 -6.93 0.73 -30.72
N GLN A 34 -8.09 0.73 -31.39
CA GLN A 34 -8.16 1.01 -32.83
C GLN A 34 -7.74 2.46 -33.17
N HIS A 35 -8.14 3.43 -32.35
CA HIS A 35 -7.74 4.83 -32.55
C HIS A 35 -6.22 5.04 -32.34
N PHE A 36 -5.64 4.37 -31.33
CA PHE A 36 -4.21 4.45 -31.04
C PHE A 36 -3.35 3.80 -32.14
N GLU A 37 -3.78 2.67 -32.70
CA GLU A 37 -3.12 2.03 -33.84
C GLU A 37 -3.15 2.91 -35.10
N LEU A 38 -4.27 3.59 -35.38
CA LEU A 38 -4.40 4.56 -36.47
C LEU A 38 -3.47 5.77 -36.30
N GLU A 39 -3.36 6.30 -35.07
CA GLU A 39 -2.47 7.44 -34.78
C GLU A 39 -0.99 7.06 -34.85
N THR A 40 -0.60 5.90 -34.33
CA THR A 40 0.78 5.40 -34.41
C THR A 40 1.19 5.11 -35.85
N SER A 41 0.28 4.56 -36.67
CA SER A 41 0.52 4.34 -38.10
C SER A 41 0.73 5.65 -38.86
N ASN A 42 -0.13 6.66 -38.64
CA ASN A 42 -0.01 7.98 -39.24
C ASN A 42 1.27 8.73 -38.82
N ARG A 43 1.69 8.58 -37.55
CA ARG A 43 2.95 9.15 -37.05
C ARG A 43 4.17 8.49 -37.68
N PHE A 44 4.10 7.19 -37.96
CA PHE A 44 5.18 6.45 -38.62
C PHE A 44 5.30 6.83 -40.10
N THR A 45 4.18 7.15 -40.77
CA THR A 45 4.18 7.61 -42.17
C THR A 45 4.75 9.02 -42.31
N GLN A 46 4.50 9.91 -41.35
CA GLN A 46 5.08 11.26 -41.35
C GLN A 46 6.58 11.28 -41.02
N LEU A 47 7.10 10.28 -40.30
CA LEU A 47 8.53 10.18 -39.97
C LEU A 47 9.38 9.52 -41.06
N SER A 48 8.75 8.87 -42.06
CA SER A 48 9.46 8.27 -43.20
C SER A 48 9.74 9.26 -44.35
N ASP A 49 9.09 10.42 -44.38
CA ASP A 49 9.22 11.39 -45.48
C ASP A 49 10.26 12.51 -45.22
N ASP A 50 10.80 12.62 -44.00
CA ASP A 50 11.67 13.73 -43.59
C ASP A 50 13.18 13.39 -43.50
N LYS A 51 13.66 12.40 -44.25
CA LYS A 51 15.09 12.08 -44.35
C LYS A 51 15.69 12.59 -45.65
N ASN A 52 15.89 13.92 -45.75
CA ASN A 52 16.93 14.53 -46.59
C ASN A 52 17.06 16.04 -46.32
N SER A 53 17.72 16.40 -45.22
CA SER A 53 18.51 17.64 -45.18
C SER A 53 19.51 17.59 -44.03
N ASP A 54 20.77 17.33 -44.37
CA ASP A 54 21.92 17.55 -43.49
C ASP A 54 22.08 19.06 -43.25
N THR A 55 22.04 19.48 -41.99
CA THR A 55 22.87 20.58 -41.45
C THR A 55 22.80 20.55 -39.93
N ASP A 56 23.98 20.43 -39.33
CA ASP A 56 24.22 20.48 -37.88
C ASP A 56 23.77 21.80 -37.27
N ALA A 57 22.62 21.76 -36.60
CA ALA A 57 22.29 22.65 -35.49
C ALA A 57 21.48 21.83 -34.49
N VAL A 58 22.10 21.46 -33.37
CA VAL A 58 21.36 21.07 -32.18
C VAL A 58 20.58 22.31 -31.75
N THR A 59 19.38 22.44 -32.26
CA THR A 59 18.40 23.42 -31.80
C THR A 59 18.24 23.16 -30.32
N GLU A 60 18.61 24.14 -29.49
CA GLU A 60 18.06 24.28 -28.15
C GLU A 60 16.55 24.12 -28.32
N ARG A 61 16.01 22.95 -27.98
CA ARG A 61 14.57 22.78 -27.87
C ARG A 61 14.17 23.83 -26.85
N ASP A 62 13.54 24.88 -27.34
CA ASP A 62 12.83 25.86 -26.57
C ASP A 62 12.02 25.04 -25.56
N THR A 63 12.48 25.00 -24.31
CA THR A 63 11.90 24.14 -23.30
C THR A 63 10.59 24.77 -22.93
N SER A 64 9.56 24.52 -23.75
CA SER A 64 8.18 24.84 -23.42
C SER A 64 7.97 24.25 -22.04
N SER A 65 7.82 25.13 -21.05
CA SER A 65 7.81 24.71 -19.66
C SER A 65 6.64 23.76 -19.48
N ARG A 66 6.91 22.52 -19.08
CA ARG A 66 5.88 21.50 -18.83
C ARG A 66 4.77 22.11 -17.99
N LYS A 67 3.51 21.88 -18.35
CA LYS A 67 2.39 22.46 -17.59
C LYS A 67 1.74 21.44 -16.69
N ALA A 68 1.46 21.85 -15.46
CA ALA A 68 0.67 21.08 -14.52
C ALA A 68 -0.40 21.93 -13.86
N LEU A 69 -1.52 21.30 -13.53
CA LEU A 69 -2.67 21.96 -12.90
C LEU A 69 -2.93 21.33 -11.54
N LEU A 70 -3.08 22.17 -10.51
CA LEU A 70 -3.56 21.74 -9.20
C LEU A 70 -4.99 22.23 -9.02
N ILE A 71 -5.93 21.29 -8.96
CA ILE A 71 -7.35 21.54 -8.69
C ILE A 71 -7.65 21.12 -7.26
N GLY A 72 -8.22 22.02 -6.47
CA GLY A 72 -8.76 21.63 -5.18
C GLY A 72 -9.20 22.78 -4.28
N ASN A 73 -9.51 22.44 -3.05
CA ASN A 73 -10.09 23.38 -2.10
C ASN A 73 -9.05 24.23 -1.33
N SER A 74 -9.38 24.63 -0.09
CA SER A 74 -8.51 25.40 0.80
C SER A 74 -7.15 24.74 1.06
N HIS A 75 -7.03 23.41 0.94
CA HIS A 75 -5.75 22.71 1.05
C HIS A 75 -4.82 22.98 -0.14
N VAL A 76 -5.33 22.93 -1.37
CA VAL A 76 -4.57 23.27 -2.58
C VAL A 76 -4.24 24.77 -2.63
N LYS A 77 -5.15 25.63 -2.15
CA LYS A 77 -4.92 27.07 -2.04
C LYS A 77 -3.61 27.40 -1.31
N ARG A 78 -3.29 26.63 -0.27
CA ARG A 78 -2.11 26.83 0.59
C ARG A 78 -0.80 26.29 0.01
N ILE A 79 -0.85 25.55 -1.09
CA ILE A 79 0.34 25.09 -1.80
C ILE A 79 1.02 26.29 -2.46
N ARG A 80 2.31 26.48 -2.17
CA ARG A 80 3.15 27.46 -2.87
C ARG A 80 3.63 26.84 -4.17
N THR A 81 3.30 27.47 -5.30
CA THR A 81 3.66 26.99 -6.65
C THR A 81 5.09 27.37 -7.05
N GLY A 82 5.66 28.42 -6.46
CA GLY A 82 7.04 28.82 -6.70
C GLY A 82 8.01 27.68 -6.35
N ASN A 83 8.74 27.19 -7.35
CA ASN A 83 9.63 26.01 -7.24
C ASN A 83 8.90 24.74 -6.77
N PHE A 84 7.63 24.57 -7.14
CA PHE A 84 6.91 23.34 -6.82
C PHE A 84 7.58 22.14 -7.51
N ILE A 85 7.75 22.21 -8.82
CA ILE A 85 8.53 21.28 -9.63
C ILE A 85 9.43 22.12 -10.54
N GLN A 86 10.72 21.80 -10.60
CA GLN A 86 11.65 22.53 -11.44
C GLN A 86 11.30 22.33 -12.93
N ASN A 87 11.37 23.40 -13.72
CA ASN A 87 11.04 23.40 -15.16
C ASN A 87 9.58 22.99 -15.46
N CYS A 88 8.67 23.20 -14.51
CA CYS A 88 7.25 22.98 -14.70
C CYS A 88 6.45 24.22 -14.26
N LEU A 89 5.63 24.74 -15.16
CA LEU A 89 4.67 25.79 -14.88
C LEU A 89 3.46 25.16 -14.17
N VAL A 90 3.21 25.57 -12.93
CA VAL A 90 2.15 25.02 -12.11
C VAL A 90 1.03 26.04 -11.93
N HIS A 91 -0.12 25.75 -12.53
CA HIS A 91 -1.36 26.51 -12.34
C HIS A 91 -2.15 25.97 -11.15
N LYS A 92 -2.96 26.82 -10.53
CA LYS A 92 -3.87 26.43 -9.45
C LYS A 92 -5.27 26.90 -9.77
N TYR A 93 -6.22 25.99 -9.62
CA TYR A 93 -7.64 26.27 -9.68
C TYR A 93 -8.26 25.90 -8.33
N ILE A 94 -8.89 26.87 -7.67
CA ILE A 94 -9.43 26.67 -6.33
C ILE A 94 -10.94 26.53 -6.41
N GLU A 95 -11.42 25.30 -6.20
CA GLU A 95 -12.84 25.00 -6.11
C GLU A 95 -13.16 24.13 -4.91
N HIS A 96 -14.37 24.34 -4.39
CA HIS A 96 -14.80 23.76 -3.13
C HIS A 96 -15.63 22.49 -3.29
N SER A 97 -16.13 22.19 -4.49
CA SER A 97 -16.90 20.98 -4.79
C SER A 97 -16.59 20.45 -6.19
N CYS A 98 -16.97 19.20 -6.46
CA CYS A 98 -16.87 18.61 -7.79
C CYS A 98 -17.69 19.40 -8.83
N GLU A 99 -18.89 19.82 -8.48
CA GLU A 99 -19.83 20.54 -9.35
C GLU A 99 -19.30 21.92 -9.75
N GLY A 100 -18.80 22.68 -8.77
CA GLY A 100 -18.18 23.98 -9.06
C GLY A 100 -16.95 23.83 -9.96
N MET A 101 -16.25 22.69 -9.88
CA MET A 101 -15.18 22.41 -10.83
C MET A 101 -15.70 22.06 -12.22
N MET A 102 -16.75 21.23 -12.32
CA MET A 102 -17.36 20.81 -13.59
C MET A 102 -17.75 22.01 -14.46
N ASP A 103 -18.36 23.04 -13.85
CA ASP A 103 -18.79 24.27 -14.54
C ASP A 103 -17.63 25.06 -15.17
N LYS A 104 -16.39 24.79 -14.72
CA LYS A 104 -15.20 25.59 -15.02
C LYS A 104 -14.14 24.83 -15.81
N ILE A 105 -14.39 23.55 -16.14
CA ILE A 105 -13.44 22.75 -16.94
C ILE A 105 -13.21 23.38 -18.31
N GLU A 106 -14.25 23.91 -18.95
CA GLU A 106 -14.15 24.51 -20.28
C GLU A 106 -13.28 25.77 -20.31
N GLU A 107 -13.06 26.42 -19.16
CA GLU A 107 -12.19 27.59 -19.01
C GLU A 107 -10.70 27.23 -18.91
N LEU A 108 -10.38 25.95 -18.72
CA LEU A 108 -9.00 25.50 -18.53
C LEU A 108 -8.22 25.47 -19.85
N ASP A 109 -6.91 25.69 -19.79
CA ASP A 109 -6.01 25.31 -20.88
C ASP A 109 -6.06 23.79 -21.13
N THR A 110 -5.78 23.35 -22.35
CA THR A 110 -5.85 21.93 -22.73
C THR A 110 -4.48 21.22 -22.70
N ASP A 111 -3.39 21.96 -22.55
CA ASP A 111 -2.01 21.49 -22.71
C ASP A 111 -1.31 21.07 -21.40
N TYR A 112 -2.09 20.72 -20.37
CA TYR A 112 -1.55 20.15 -19.13
C TYR A 112 -1.08 18.71 -19.34
N GLU A 113 0.13 18.40 -18.88
CA GLU A 113 0.68 17.03 -18.85
C GLU A 113 0.23 16.27 -17.59
N CYS A 114 0.02 17.00 -16.49
CA CYS A 114 -0.37 16.42 -15.20
C CYS A 114 -1.39 17.29 -14.47
N ILE A 115 -2.46 16.66 -13.99
CA ILE A 115 -3.52 17.32 -13.22
C ILE A 115 -3.62 16.65 -11.84
N LEU A 116 -3.52 17.42 -10.77
CA LEU A 116 -3.84 16.98 -9.42
C LEU A 116 -5.28 17.36 -9.10
N LEU A 117 -6.05 16.39 -8.60
CA LEU A 117 -7.43 16.59 -8.16
C LEU A 117 -7.58 16.36 -6.64
N HIS A 118 -8.02 17.39 -5.92
CA HIS A 118 -8.26 17.38 -4.48
C HIS A 118 -9.47 18.26 -4.08
N VAL A 119 -10.67 17.86 -4.51
CA VAL A 119 -11.92 18.65 -4.34
C VAL A 119 -12.90 18.06 -3.31
N PHE A 120 -12.64 16.86 -2.81
CA PHE A 120 -13.69 16.00 -2.22
C PHE A 120 -14.07 16.28 -0.77
N THR A 121 -13.27 17.03 0.00
CA THR A 121 -13.47 17.10 1.47
C THR A 121 -14.79 17.76 1.86
N ASN A 122 -15.36 18.60 1.00
CA ASN A 122 -16.66 19.22 1.26
C ASN A 122 -17.80 18.30 0.80
N ASN A 123 -17.71 17.73 -0.42
CA ASN A 123 -18.68 16.75 -0.91
C ASN A 123 -18.90 15.61 0.09
N ILE A 124 -17.85 15.04 0.70
CA ILE A 124 -18.00 13.92 1.66
C ILE A 124 -18.82 14.27 2.91
N ARG A 125 -18.94 15.56 3.25
CA ARG A 125 -19.78 15.99 4.38
C ARG A 125 -21.26 15.85 4.04
N ASP A 126 -21.62 16.34 2.87
CA ASP A 126 -23.02 16.56 2.47
C ASP A 126 -23.57 15.37 1.67
N ASP A 127 -22.71 14.73 0.87
CA ASP A 127 -23.07 13.62 -0.01
C ASP A 127 -22.91 12.25 0.68
N THR A 128 -23.48 11.24 0.04
CA THR A 128 -23.13 9.84 0.28
C THR A 128 -21.75 9.51 -0.29
N VAL A 129 -21.19 8.38 0.16
CA VAL A 129 -19.87 7.95 -0.32
C VAL A 129 -19.92 7.59 -1.80
N GLU A 130 -21.03 6.99 -2.24
CA GLU A 130 -21.29 6.58 -3.62
C GLU A 130 -21.42 7.79 -4.54
N GLU A 131 -22.18 8.81 -4.13
CA GLU A 131 -22.28 10.08 -4.86
C GLU A 131 -20.92 10.77 -5.00
N CYS A 132 -20.07 10.74 -3.95
CA CYS A 132 -18.72 11.28 -4.04
C CYS A 132 -17.87 10.55 -5.09
N VAL A 133 -17.93 9.22 -5.13
CA VAL A 133 -17.19 8.42 -6.11
C VAL A 133 -17.70 8.68 -7.53
N GLN A 134 -19.02 8.72 -7.72
CA GLN A 134 -19.67 8.99 -9.00
C GLN A 134 -19.29 10.39 -9.53
N LYS A 135 -19.42 11.43 -8.71
CA LYS A 135 -19.00 12.80 -9.08
C LYS A 135 -17.51 12.88 -9.40
N THR A 136 -16.68 12.06 -8.74
CA THR A 136 -15.25 11.99 -9.05
C THR A 136 -15.00 11.38 -10.43
N GLU A 137 -15.73 10.33 -10.79
CA GLU A 137 -15.67 9.69 -12.10
C GLU A 137 -16.09 10.67 -13.20
N GLU A 138 -17.25 11.33 -13.05
CA GLU A 138 -17.74 12.34 -14.00
C GLU A 138 -16.74 13.47 -14.21
N LEU A 139 -16.11 13.94 -13.13
CA LEU A 139 -15.09 14.97 -13.17
C LEU A 139 -13.82 14.51 -13.90
N ILE A 140 -13.41 13.26 -13.68
CA ILE A 140 -12.28 12.67 -14.40
C ILE A 140 -12.60 12.54 -15.88
N ASP A 141 -13.78 12.07 -16.25
CA ASP A 141 -14.20 11.92 -17.64
C ASP A 141 -14.29 13.28 -18.36
N ALA A 142 -14.79 14.31 -17.69
CA ALA A 142 -14.79 15.67 -18.22
C ALA A 142 -13.37 16.22 -18.41
N LEU A 143 -12.48 16.06 -17.41
CA LEU A 143 -11.08 16.44 -17.53
C LEU A 143 -10.34 15.66 -18.62
N ARG A 144 -10.68 14.39 -18.85
CA ARG A 144 -10.08 13.57 -19.91
C ARG A 144 -10.57 13.98 -21.30
N ARG A 145 -11.82 14.43 -21.43
CA ARG A 145 -12.32 15.00 -22.69
C ARG A 145 -11.66 16.34 -23.00
N HIS A 146 -11.42 17.17 -21.99
CA HIS A 146 -10.83 18.50 -22.15
C HIS A 146 -9.29 18.48 -22.29
N CYS A 147 -8.61 17.68 -21.46
CA CYS A 147 -7.16 17.52 -21.40
C CYS A 147 -6.78 16.07 -21.77
N GLN A 148 -6.94 15.71 -23.04
CA GLN A 148 -6.84 14.33 -23.55
C GLN A 148 -5.56 13.58 -23.19
N PHE A 149 -4.44 14.29 -23.03
CA PHE A 149 -3.14 13.68 -22.75
C PHE A 149 -2.70 13.78 -21.28
N ALA A 150 -3.46 14.51 -20.45
CA ALA A 150 -3.10 14.70 -19.05
C ALA A 150 -3.20 13.38 -18.27
N LYS A 151 -2.18 13.11 -17.45
CA LYS A 151 -2.26 12.12 -16.37
C LYS A 151 -2.87 12.78 -15.14
N ILE A 152 -3.82 12.10 -14.51
CA ILE A 152 -4.58 12.63 -13.38
C ILE A 152 -4.09 11.97 -12.09
N ILE A 153 -3.82 12.78 -11.07
CA ILE A 153 -3.53 12.33 -9.71
C ILE A 153 -4.74 12.63 -8.84
N ILE A 154 -5.40 11.60 -8.30
CA ILE A 154 -6.43 11.80 -7.28
C ILE A 154 -5.74 11.82 -5.92
N SER A 155 -5.82 12.96 -5.22
CA SER A 155 -5.35 13.04 -3.85
C SER A 155 -6.47 12.74 -2.87
N LEU A 156 -6.36 11.61 -2.19
CA LEU A 156 -7.40 11.11 -1.29
C LEU A 156 -7.64 12.07 -0.11
N PRO A 157 -8.90 12.33 0.28
CA PRO A 157 -9.21 13.17 1.43
C PRO A 157 -8.56 12.69 2.74
N PHE A 158 -8.20 13.65 3.59
CA PHE A 158 -7.51 13.42 4.87
C PHE A 158 -8.51 13.17 5.99
N LEU A 159 -8.12 12.34 6.96
CA LEU A 159 -8.85 12.22 8.23
C LEU A 159 -8.80 13.55 9.01
N THR A 160 -9.88 13.86 9.72
CA THR A 160 -10.01 15.05 10.57
C THR A 160 -9.79 14.68 12.04
N ILE A 161 -9.37 15.63 12.87
CA ILE A 161 -9.18 15.39 14.32
C ILE A 161 -10.51 15.37 15.07
N GLN A 162 -11.51 16.12 14.59
CA GLN A 162 -12.69 16.46 15.37
C GLN A 162 -13.88 15.54 15.12
N ASP A 163 -13.97 14.92 13.95
CA ASP A 163 -15.18 14.21 13.52
C ASP A 163 -14.90 12.76 13.13
N LYS A 164 -15.20 11.86 14.07
CA LYS A 164 -15.05 10.41 13.86
C LYS A 164 -16.05 9.87 12.83
N ALA A 165 -17.26 10.42 12.76
CA ALA A 165 -18.27 9.95 11.80
C ALA A 165 -17.86 10.33 10.38
N LEU A 166 -17.39 11.56 10.19
CA LEU A 166 -16.80 12.01 8.92
C LEU A 166 -15.56 11.20 8.55
N ASN A 167 -14.69 10.86 9.51
CA ASN A 167 -13.53 10.02 9.24
C ASN A 167 -13.91 8.64 8.71
N ASN A 168 -14.95 8.01 9.25
CA ASN A 168 -15.42 6.73 8.72
C ASN A 168 -15.89 6.88 7.26
N LYS A 169 -16.65 7.94 6.94
CA LYS A 169 -17.05 8.25 5.55
C LYS A 169 -15.84 8.49 4.65
N ILE A 170 -14.82 9.21 5.14
CA ILE A 170 -13.58 9.47 4.40
C ILE A 170 -12.84 8.17 4.12
N GLU A 171 -12.72 7.28 5.10
CA GLU A 171 -12.08 5.96 4.92
C GLU A 171 -12.81 5.13 3.88
N GLU A 172 -14.14 5.03 3.99
CA GLU A 172 -14.98 4.30 3.04
C GLU A 172 -14.85 4.88 1.62
N CYS A 173 -14.93 6.21 1.48
CA CYS A 173 -14.73 6.90 0.20
C CYS A 173 -13.33 6.66 -0.37
N ASN A 174 -12.29 6.74 0.45
CA ASN A 174 -10.92 6.49 0.05
C ASN A 174 -10.74 5.06 -0.48
N ILE A 175 -11.39 4.07 0.14
CA ILE A 175 -11.36 2.67 -0.30
C ILE A 175 -12.05 2.54 -1.66
N LEU A 176 -13.25 3.09 -1.82
CA LEU A 176 -13.99 2.99 -3.07
C LEU A 176 -13.30 3.74 -4.21
N LEU A 177 -12.73 4.92 -3.97
CA LEU A 177 -11.92 5.64 -4.96
C LEU A 177 -10.69 4.82 -5.38
N GLN A 178 -9.98 4.23 -4.42
CA GLN A 178 -8.84 3.35 -4.72
C GLN A 178 -9.25 2.17 -5.58
N TYR A 179 -10.34 1.48 -5.22
CA TYR A 179 -10.84 0.34 -5.97
C TYR A 179 -11.31 0.73 -7.38
N LYS A 180 -12.14 1.76 -7.49
CA LYS A 180 -12.71 2.24 -8.74
C LYS A 180 -11.62 2.62 -9.75
N PHE A 181 -10.59 3.33 -9.29
CA PHE A 181 -9.54 3.84 -10.18
C PHE A 181 -8.26 2.99 -10.21
N LEU A 182 -8.24 1.81 -9.57
CA LEU A 182 -7.06 0.94 -9.53
C LEU A 182 -6.57 0.53 -10.92
N LYS A 183 -7.50 0.33 -11.86
CA LYS A 183 -7.22 -0.14 -13.24
C LYS A 183 -7.15 0.99 -14.27
N HIS A 184 -7.34 2.26 -13.87
CA HIS A 184 -7.34 3.37 -14.82
C HIS A 184 -5.90 3.78 -15.20
N VAL A 185 -5.50 3.52 -16.45
CA VAL A 185 -4.12 3.73 -16.97
C VAL A 185 -3.65 5.20 -16.91
N TYR A 186 -4.57 6.15 -16.82
CA TYR A 186 -4.27 7.58 -16.75
C TYR A 186 -4.50 8.19 -15.36
N VAL A 187 -4.95 7.39 -14.38
CA VAL A 187 -5.18 7.85 -13.01
C VAL A 187 -4.13 7.26 -12.07
N THR A 188 -3.55 8.11 -11.24
CA THR A 188 -2.70 7.71 -10.11
C THR A 188 -3.38 8.11 -8.81
N ILE A 189 -3.48 7.19 -7.86
CA ILE A 189 -3.94 7.52 -6.51
C ILE A 189 -2.77 7.99 -5.66
N SER A 190 -2.92 9.15 -5.02
CA SER A 190 -2.02 9.64 -3.98
C SER A 190 -2.66 9.49 -2.61
N ASN A 191 -2.18 8.51 -1.85
CA ASN A 191 -2.59 8.29 -0.47
C ASN A 191 -1.83 9.22 0.47
N ASN A 192 -2.56 9.93 1.33
CA ASN A 192 -2.03 10.87 2.29
C ASN A 192 -1.75 10.23 3.68
N SER A 193 -1.44 8.93 3.71
CA SER A 193 -1.22 8.14 4.93
C SER A 193 -0.16 8.72 5.86
N ARG A 194 0.80 9.51 5.37
CA ARG A 194 1.82 10.18 6.21
C ARG A 194 1.24 11.25 7.14
N LEU A 195 -0.01 11.67 6.93
CA LEU A 195 -0.73 12.62 7.79
C LEU A 195 -1.49 11.92 8.94
N SER A 196 -1.56 10.58 8.92
CA SER A 196 -2.17 9.76 9.94
C SER A 196 -1.23 8.64 10.39
N SER A 197 -1.59 8.00 11.50
CA SER A 197 -0.96 6.79 12.02
C SER A 197 -2.05 5.74 12.06
N GLY A 198 -2.15 4.94 10.99
CA GLY A 198 -3.35 4.17 10.70
C GLY A 198 -4.57 5.08 10.52
N ASN A 199 -5.63 4.82 11.28
CA ASN A 199 -6.90 5.56 11.25
C ASN A 199 -6.92 6.76 12.22
N VAL A 200 -5.75 7.15 12.74
CA VAL A 200 -5.63 8.24 13.71
C VAL A 200 -4.86 9.41 13.09
N PRO A 201 -5.48 10.58 12.86
CA PRO A 201 -4.76 11.76 12.38
C PRO A 201 -3.66 12.21 13.36
N ILE A 202 -2.47 12.55 12.84
CA ILE A 202 -1.35 12.98 13.67
C ILE A 202 -1.49 14.48 13.97
N LYS A 203 -1.83 14.81 15.23
CA LYS A 203 -2.20 16.17 15.67
C LYS A 203 -1.28 17.31 15.17
N LYS A 204 0.04 17.11 15.17
CA LYS A 204 1.01 18.16 14.74
C LYS A 204 0.85 18.61 13.28
N PHE A 205 0.22 17.78 12.45
CA PHE A 205 -0.01 18.08 11.03
C PHE A 205 -1.32 18.83 10.77
N TYR A 206 -2.10 19.13 11.80
CA TYR A 206 -3.37 19.86 11.68
C TYR A 206 -3.30 21.19 12.43
N GLY A 207 -4.10 22.14 11.97
CA GLY A 207 -4.32 23.41 12.61
C GLY A 207 -5.18 23.26 13.87
N VAL A 208 -5.45 24.40 14.51
CA VAL A 208 -6.24 24.47 15.75
C VAL A 208 -7.68 24.00 15.53
N ASP A 209 -8.21 24.19 14.33
CA ASP A 209 -9.54 23.74 13.93
C ASP A 209 -9.64 22.22 13.69
N GLY A 210 -8.53 21.49 13.76
CA GLY A 210 -8.49 20.04 13.54
C GLY A 210 -8.99 19.57 12.17
N LEU A 211 -9.22 20.48 11.23
CA LEU A 211 -9.73 20.25 9.88
C LEU A 211 -8.68 20.62 8.85
N HIS A 212 -8.14 21.84 8.96
CA HIS A 212 -7.12 22.30 8.04
C HIS A 212 -5.75 21.79 8.49
N LEU A 213 -4.83 21.62 7.53
CA LEU A 213 -3.47 21.19 7.85
C LEU A 213 -2.68 22.30 8.58
N SER A 214 -1.71 21.97 9.41
CA SER A 214 -0.70 22.94 9.87
C SER A 214 0.26 23.24 8.72
N ASN A 215 1.17 24.22 8.87
CA ASN A 215 2.23 24.43 7.87
C ASN A 215 3.10 23.17 7.71
N GLN A 216 3.30 22.41 8.78
CA GLN A 216 4.01 21.14 8.72
C GLN A 216 3.20 20.08 7.96
N GLY A 217 1.89 20.00 8.18
CA GLY A 217 1.01 19.11 7.43
C GLY A 217 0.96 19.42 5.94
N VAL A 218 0.86 20.70 5.57
CA VAL A 218 0.93 21.12 4.16
C VAL A 218 2.25 20.69 3.52
N SER A 219 3.39 20.81 4.23
CA SER A 219 4.68 20.33 3.70
C SER A 219 4.70 18.82 3.44
N VAL A 220 4.12 18.01 4.33
CA VAL A 220 4.01 16.55 4.16
C VAL A 220 3.10 16.21 2.98
N PHE A 221 1.94 16.87 2.90
CA PHE A 221 0.98 16.75 1.80
C PHE A 221 1.63 17.07 0.44
N VAL A 222 2.30 18.22 0.36
CA VAL A 222 3.02 18.67 -0.84
C VAL A 222 4.13 17.70 -1.22
N ALA A 223 4.87 17.15 -0.26
CA ALA A 223 5.92 16.17 -0.54
C ALA A 223 5.37 14.90 -1.21
N GLY A 224 4.21 14.41 -0.77
CA GLY A 224 3.51 13.29 -1.40
C GLY A 224 3.11 13.59 -2.84
N ILE A 225 2.46 14.74 -3.07
CA ILE A 225 2.06 15.17 -4.42
C ILE A 225 3.27 15.31 -5.34
N LYS A 226 4.32 16.00 -4.89
CA LYS A 226 5.54 16.21 -5.69
C LYS A 226 6.17 14.89 -6.13
N PHE A 227 6.14 13.86 -5.28
CA PHE A 227 6.65 12.54 -5.63
C PHE A 227 5.91 11.97 -6.85
N HIS A 228 4.57 11.94 -6.82
CA HIS A 228 3.79 11.42 -7.96
C HIS A 228 3.94 12.27 -9.22
N MET A 229 3.88 13.61 -9.09
CA MET A 229 4.00 14.50 -10.25
C MET A 229 5.38 14.40 -10.91
N LYS A 230 6.47 14.28 -10.14
CA LYS A 230 7.81 14.08 -10.70
C LYS A 230 7.92 12.79 -11.51
N ASN A 231 7.32 11.71 -11.02
CA ASN A 231 7.32 10.42 -11.71
C ASN A 231 6.54 10.51 -13.04
N ILE A 232 5.36 11.14 -13.02
CA ILE A 232 4.54 11.35 -14.22
C ILE A 232 5.25 12.23 -15.23
N LEU A 233 5.77 13.37 -14.79
CA LEU A 233 6.44 14.32 -15.66
C LEU A 233 7.85 13.85 -16.04
N GLN A 234 8.36 12.72 -15.53
CA GLN A 234 9.73 12.25 -15.78
C GLN A 234 10.78 13.35 -15.54
N VAL A 235 10.56 14.18 -14.52
CA VAL A 235 11.52 15.24 -14.16
C VAL A 235 12.57 14.59 -13.29
N THR A 236 13.67 14.16 -13.88
CA THR A 236 14.88 13.83 -13.15
C THR A 236 15.43 15.13 -12.55
N GLU A 237 15.37 15.25 -11.22
CA GLU A 237 16.23 16.21 -10.56
C GLU A 237 17.66 15.79 -10.90
N THR A 238 18.34 16.59 -11.71
CA THR A 238 19.80 16.60 -11.71
C THR A 238 20.14 16.96 -10.28
N LEU A 239 20.34 15.93 -9.44
CA LEU A 239 20.92 16.07 -8.13
C LEU A 239 22.16 16.91 -8.38
N LYS A 240 22.08 18.19 -8.04
CA LYS A 240 23.24 19.03 -7.88
C LYS A 240 23.99 18.32 -6.77
N MET A 241 24.86 17.37 -7.14
CA MET A 241 26.01 16.99 -6.36
C MET A 241 26.71 18.32 -6.16
N ARG A 242 26.33 18.99 -5.07
CA ARG A 242 27.12 20.05 -4.48
C ARG A 242 28.44 19.35 -4.27
N GLN A 243 29.35 19.63 -5.18
CA GLN A 243 30.76 19.49 -4.98
C GLN A 243 30.98 19.88 -3.52
N GLN A 244 31.32 18.87 -2.71
CA GLN A 244 32.28 19.08 -1.66
C GLN A 244 33.57 19.50 -2.36
N ALA A 245 33.57 20.70 -2.93
CA ALA A 245 34.76 21.45 -3.23
C ALA A 245 35.36 21.69 -1.85
N SER A 246 36.27 20.80 -1.48
CA SER A 246 37.40 21.05 -0.60
C SER A 246 37.17 22.22 0.35
N LYS A 247 36.56 21.93 1.52
CA LYS A 247 36.92 22.73 2.69
C LYS A 247 38.44 22.60 2.82
N PRO A 248 39.22 23.69 2.77
CA PRO A 248 40.65 23.61 2.96
C PRO A 248 40.91 22.97 4.32
N GLU A 249 41.79 21.97 4.33
CA GLU A 249 42.28 21.31 5.54
C GLU A 249 42.66 22.38 6.55
N ARG A 250 41.95 22.41 7.69
CA ARG A 250 42.43 23.16 8.85
C ARG A 250 43.66 22.43 9.35
N GLY A 251 44.82 23.04 9.12
CA GLY A 251 46.11 22.55 9.60
C GLY A 251 46.12 22.22 11.10
N PRO A 252 47.12 21.42 11.53
CA PRO A 252 47.14 20.84 12.86
C PRO A 252 47.18 21.93 13.94
N LYS A 253 46.19 21.91 14.83
CA LYS A 253 46.19 22.72 16.05
C LYS A 253 47.40 22.31 16.90
N GLN A 254 48.36 23.22 17.04
CA GLN A 254 49.43 23.11 18.02
C GLN A 254 48.82 23.18 19.44
N ASN A 255 48.85 22.05 20.15
CA ASN A 255 48.58 22.00 21.58
C ASN A 255 49.77 22.61 22.32
N ARG A 256 49.53 23.75 22.97
CA ARG A 256 50.50 24.45 23.80
C ARG A 256 50.05 24.36 25.26
N HIS A 257 50.83 23.61 26.04
CA HIS A 257 51.10 23.75 27.48
C HIS A 257 49.91 23.71 28.48
N GLU A 258 50.06 23.34 29.74
CA GLU A 258 50.98 22.54 30.55
C GLU A 258 50.42 22.68 31.99
N ARG A 259 50.50 21.62 32.79
CA ARG A 259 50.46 21.59 34.27
C ARG A 259 49.10 21.94 34.92
N SER A 260 48.66 21.25 35.97
CA SER A 260 49.42 20.81 37.14
C SER A 260 48.71 19.70 37.92
N PHE A 261 49.57 18.92 38.59
CA PHE A 261 49.30 17.87 39.56
C PHE A 261 48.54 18.35 40.80
N SER A 262 47.70 17.47 41.36
CA SER A 262 47.71 17.19 42.80
C SER A 262 47.15 15.78 43.08
N ASN A 263 48.04 14.92 43.58
CA ASN A 263 47.76 13.63 44.22
C ASN A 263 47.14 13.85 45.62
N GLN A 264 46.23 12.96 46.02
CA GLN A 264 46.01 12.47 47.41
C GLN A 264 45.10 11.23 47.33
N THR A 265 45.65 10.01 47.36
CA THR A 265 45.90 9.11 48.53
C THR A 265 44.66 8.66 49.31
N HIS A 266 44.45 7.34 49.26
CA HIS A 266 43.93 6.40 50.27
C HIS A 266 42.76 6.81 51.19
N SER A 267 41.66 6.05 51.10
CA SER A 267 41.18 5.31 52.27
C SER A 267 40.36 4.08 51.87
N SER A 268 40.89 2.95 52.31
CA SER A 268 40.19 1.68 52.50
C SER A 268 39.13 1.82 53.59
N SER A 269 37.90 1.38 53.33
CA SER A 269 37.03 0.89 54.39
C SER A 269 36.20 -0.29 53.87
N GLN A 270 36.49 -1.44 54.47
CA GLN A 270 35.65 -2.63 54.48
C GLN A 270 34.29 -2.28 55.07
N LYS A 271 33.19 -2.62 54.39
CA LYS A 271 31.91 -2.90 55.05
C LYS A 271 31.17 -4.03 54.33
N ALA A 272 31.03 -5.11 55.09
CA ALA A 272 29.90 -6.02 55.19
C ALA A 272 29.37 -6.70 53.92
N ASN A 273 29.61 -8.01 53.88
CA ASN A 273 28.68 -8.99 53.34
C ASN A 273 27.26 -8.72 53.88
N ASP A 274 26.36 -8.33 52.98
CA ASP A 274 24.92 -8.56 53.15
C ASP A 274 24.45 -9.40 51.95
N GLN A 275 24.46 -10.72 52.16
CA GLN A 275 23.66 -11.64 51.38
C GLN A 275 22.19 -11.41 51.76
N SER A 276 21.51 -10.57 51.00
CA SER A 276 20.04 -10.55 50.95
C SER A 276 19.58 -11.37 49.74
N PRO A 277 18.57 -12.23 49.89
CA PRO A 277 18.20 -13.22 48.89
C PRO A 277 17.63 -12.54 47.64
N MET A 278 18.10 -13.01 46.48
CA MET A 278 17.46 -12.80 45.18
C MET A 278 15.96 -13.00 45.33
N SER A 279 15.20 -11.94 45.06
CA SER A 279 13.75 -12.00 44.96
C SER A 279 13.38 -13.02 43.86
N PRO A 280 12.49 -13.98 44.13
CA PRO A 280 12.05 -14.91 43.11
C PRO A 280 11.34 -14.15 41.99
N PHE A 281 11.68 -14.53 40.76
CA PHE A 281 10.93 -14.25 39.56
C PHE A 281 9.42 -14.30 39.84
N PHE A 282 8.73 -13.18 39.61
CA PHE A 282 7.27 -13.15 39.59
C PHE A 282 6.78 -13.91 38.36
N MET A 283 6.55 -15.21 38.55
CA MET A 283 5.77 -16.07 37.68
C MET A 283 4.33 -16.04 38.21
N TYR A 284 3.41 -15.44 37.46
CA TYR A 284 1.99 -15.32 37.81
C TYR A 284 1.13 -15.49 36.55
N PRO A 285 -0.12 -15.94 36.68
CA PRO A 285 -0.46 -17.34 36.55
C PRO A 285 -1.25 -17.58 35.26
N TRP A 286 -0.79 -18.54 34.47
CA TRP A 286 -1.63 -19.20 33.49
C TRP A 286 -2.49 -20.21 34.26
N GLY A 287 -3.82 -20.06 34.18
CA GLY A 287 -4.75 -20.79 35.04
C GLY A 287 -4.57 -22.31 34.99
N PRO A 288 -4.80 -23.01 36.11
CA PRO A 288 -4.70 -24.46 36.17
C PRO A 288 -5.89 -25.07 35.42
N GLY A 289 -5.63 -25.84 34.36
CA GLY A 289 -6.69 -26.65 33.74
C GLY A 289 -6.49 -27.04 32.28
N TYR A 290 -5.54 -26.46 31.55
CA TYR A 290 -5.30 -26.86 30.16
C TYR A 290 -4.16 -27.86 30.05
N ASN A 291 -4.52 -29.08 29.65
CA ASN A 291 -3.58 -30.14 29.31
C ASN A 291 -2.89 -29.76 27.99
N TYR A 292 -1.61 -29.37 28.07
CA TYR A 292 -0.79 -28.97 26.90
C TYR A 292 -0.90 -29.96 25.74
N ASN A 293 -1.12 -31.24 26.03
CA ASN A 293 -1.25 -32.32 25.06
C ASN A 293 -2.45 -32.21 24.09
N GLN A 294 -3.44 -31.34 24.32
CA GLN A 294 -4.58 -31.17 23.39
C GLN A 294 -4.37 -30.09 22.31
N MET A 295 -3.40 -29.18 22.46
CA MET A 295 -2.94 -28.28 21.39
C MET A 295 -1.70 -28.81 20.65
N MET A 296 -1.22 -30.01 21.03
CA MET A 296 -0.01 -30.67 20.51
C MET A 296 -0.27 -31.58 19.31
N TYR A 297 -1.28 -31.28 18.50
CA TYR A 297 -1.32 -31.84 17.16
C TYR A 297 -0.57 -30.88 16.23
N PRO A 298 0.22 -31.39 15.26
CA PRO A 298 0.75 -30.55 14.18
C PRO A 298 -0.41 -29.75 13.57
N PRO A 299 -0.17 -28.61 12.92
CA PRO A 299 -1.23 -27.86 12.26
C PRO A 299 -1.97 -28.79 11.30
N GLN A 300 -3.09 -29.33 11.77
CA GLN A 300 -4.13 -29.89 10.94
C GLN A 300 -5.00 -28.67 10.64
N MET A 301 -5.37 -28.46 9.38
CA MET A 301 -6.44 -27.53 9.04
C MET A 301 -7.57 -27.72 10.06
N ASN A 302 -7.72 -26.76 11.00
CA ASN A 302 -8.88 -26.71 11.85
C ASN A 302 -10.01 -26.22 10.94
N ASP A 303 -10.60 -27.18 10.22
CA ASP A 303 -11.50 -26.99 9.09
C ASP A 303 -12.68 -26.10 9.47
N PHE A 304 -12.56 -24.80 9.20
CA PHE A 304 -13.72 -23.94 9.05
C PHE A 304 -14.11 -23.93 7.58
N HIS A 305 -14.74 -25.02 7.14
CA HIS A 305 -15.44 -25.06 5.86
C HIS A 305 -16.60 -24.07 5.89
N ARG A 306 -16.56 -23.09 4.99
CA ARG A 306 -17.65 -22.14 4.80
C ARG A 306 -18.24 -22.35 3.42
N LYS A 307 -19.53 -22.65 3.39
CA LYS A 307 -20.27 -22.83 2.14
C LYS A 307 -20.28 -21.55 1.31
N CYS A 308 -20.10 -21.69 0.01
CA CYS A 308 -20.06 -20.64 -1.00
C CYS A 308 -21.23 -19.65 -0.88
N ASN A 309 -22.43 -20.16 -0.60
CA ASN A 309 -23.65 -19.39 -0.44
C ASN A 309 -23.61 -18.36 0.71
N PHE A 310 -22.76 -18.57 1.72
CA PHE A 310 -22.60 -17.60 2.81
C PHE A 310 -21.96 -16.29 2.30
N PHE A 311 -21.01 -16.40 1.37
CA PHE A 311 -20.29 -15.27 0.79
C PHE A 311 -20.85 -14.82 -0.57
N GLY A 312 -21.90 -15.49 -1.09
CA GLY A 312 -22.40 -15.25 -2.43
C GLY A 312 -21.41 -15.66 -3.54
N LEU A 313 -20.54 -16.62 -3.24
CA LEU A 313 -19.54 -17.14 -4.16
C LEU A 313 -20.05 -18.39 -4.87
N LYS A 314 -19.41 -18.74 -5.99
CA LYS A 314 -19.70 -19.97 -6.73
C LYS A 314 -19.10 -21.20 -6.05
N ASP A 315 -17.90 -21.03 -5.50
CA ASP A 315 -17.11 -22.12 -4.90
C ASP A 315 -17.01 -21.96 -3.39
N ASP A 316 -16.90 -23.09 -2.68
CA ASP A 316 -16.70 -23.10 -1.22
C ASP A 316 -15.34 -22.51 -0.86
N ILE A 317 -15.21 -21.99 0.38
CA ILE A 317 -13.92 -21.52 0.91
C ILE A 317 -13.51 -22.40 2.09
N PHE A 318 -12.26 -22.86 2.03
CA PHE A 318 -11.54 -23.53 3.11
C PHE A 318 -10.59 -22.54 3.77
N ILE A 319 -10.86 -22.20 5.03
CA ILE A 319 -10.05 -21.26 5.80
C ILE A 319 -9.14 -22.05 6.75
N CYS A 320 -7.83 -21.90 6.59
CA CYS A 320 -6.83 -22.48 7.49
C CYS A 320 -6.15 -21.40 8.33
N TYR A 321 -6.14 -21.60 9.64
CA TYR A 321 -5.32 -20.79 10.54
C TYR A 321 -4.03 -21.52 10.86
N ILE A 322 -2.89 -20.92 10.51
CA ILE A 322 -1.58 -21.53 10.62
C ILE A 322 -0.76 -20.79 11.67
N TYR A 323 -0.05 -21.57 12.48
CA TYR A 323 1.04 -21.08 13.30
C TYR A 323 2.30 -21.91 13.00
N ASN A 324 3.28 -21.32 12.31
CA ASN A 324 4.60 -21.90 12.11
C ASN A 324 5.56 -21.24 13.11
N PRO A 325 5.93 -21.89 14.22
CA PRO A 325 6.73 -21.27 15.26
C PRO A 325 8.15 -20.97 14.79
N PRO A 326 8.88 -20.06 15.46
CA PRO A 326 10.24 -19.70 15.08
C PRO A 326 11.14 -20.93 14.92
N GLU A 327 11.99 -20.91 13.89
CA GLU A 327 12.83 -22.05 13.46
C GLU A 327 13.65 -22.69 14.58
N ASN A 328 14.16 -21.87 15.50
CA ASN A 328 14.99 -22.31 16.60
C ASN A 328 14.22 -22.67 17.88
N SER A 329 12.88 -22.62 17.85
CA SER A 329 12.05 -22.95 19.00
C SER A 329 12.16 -24.43 19.38
N SER A 330 12.01 -24.74 20.66
CA SER A 330 11.94 -26.13 21.14
C SER A 330 10.78 -26.88 20.49
N TYR A 331 9.69 -26.18 20.17
CA TYR A 331 8.54 -26.76 19.50
C TYR A 331 8.90 -27.23 18.09
N THR A 332 9.50 -26.37 17.27
CA THR A 332 9.93 -26.73 15.90
C THR A 332 10.87 -27.93 15.92
N LYS A 333 11.83 -27.97 16.84
CA LYS A 333 12.77 -29.11 16.99
C LYS A 333 12.10 -30.42 17.39
N SER A 334 10.91 -30.36 17.99
CA SER A 334 10.14 -31.54 18.42
C SER A 334 9.15 -32.04 17.36
N LEU A 335 8.95 -31.29 16.28
CA LEU A 335 8.08 -31.69 15.19
C LEU A 335 8.71 -32.84 14.41
N ARG A 336 7.85 -33.78 13.98
CA ARG A 336 8.27 -34.92 13.16
C ARG A 336 8.26 -34.61 11.66
N GLU A 337 7.48 -33.62 11.26
CA GLU A 337 7.23 -33.22 9.88
C GLU A 337 7.39 -31.69 9.78
N ASP A 338 7.84 -31.19 8.64
CA ASP A 338 7.89 -29.75 8.40
C ASP A 338 6.46 -29.21 8.23
N ILE A 339 6.23 -28.00 8.74
CA ILE A 339 4.90 -27.38 8.69
C ILE A 339 4.50 -27.03 7.26
N PHE A 340 5.46 -26.67 6.41
CA PHE A 340 5.20 -26.40 5.00
C PHE A 340 4.81 -27.65 4.22
N ASP A 341 5.42 -28.81 4.51
CA ASP A 341 5.00 -30.09 3.92
C ASP A 341 3.54 -30.42 4.28
N LEU A 342 3.14 -30.15 5.52
CA LEU A 342 1.76 -30.33 5.98
C LEU A 342 0.80 -29.37 5.26
N ILE A 343 1.21 -28.11 5.09
CA ILE A 343 0.41 -27.10 4.39
C ILE A 343 0.23 -27.48 2.92
N GLU A 344 1.27 -27.92 2.22
CA GLU A 344 1.17 -28.37 0.82
C GLU A 344 0.23 -29.57 0.68
N LYS A 345 0.33 -30.53 1.59
CA LYS A 345 -0.57 -31.69 1.61
C LYS A 345 -2.03 -31.30 1.81
N ASP A 346 -2.30 -30.37 2.74
CA ASP A 346 -3.64 -29.85 2.96
C ASP A 346 -4.13 -29.05 1.74
N ILE A 347 -3.28 -28.20 1.16
CA ILE A 347 -3.62 -27.45 -0.06
C ILE A 347 -4.03 -28.40 -1.18
N SER A 348 -3.21 -29.41 -1.48
CA SER A 348 -3.51 -30.41 -2.53
C SER A 348 -4.80 -31.17 -2.26
N LYS A 349 -5.14 -31.42 -0.99
CA LYS A 349 -6.38 -32.11 -0.62
C LYS A 349 -7.62 -31.24 -0.86
N TYR A 350 -7.55 -29.94 -0.58
CA TYR A 350 -8.73 -29.06 -0.58
C TYR A 350 -8.89 -28.23 -1.87
N SER A 351 -7.82 -28.03 -2.65
CA SER A 351 -7.82 -27.23 -3.89
C SER A 351 -8.83 -27.70 -4.92
N ASP A 352 -9.08 -29.02 -4.98
CA ASP A 352 -10.01 -29.62 -5.94
C ASP A 352 -11.47 -29.45 -5.54
N THR A 353 -11.72 -29.12 -4.27
CA THR A 353 -13.08 -29.04 -3.68
C THR A 353 -13.55 -27.62 -3.45
N GLY A 354 -12.64 -26.64 -3.45
CA GLY A 354 -12.98 -25.24 -3.25
C GLY A 354 -11.75 -24.35 -3.23
N LYS A 355 -11.96 -23.08 -2.86
CA LYS A 355 -10.92 -22.08 -2.76
C LYS A 355 -10.29 -22.09 -1.38
N ILE A 356 -9.02 -21.76 -1.31
CA ILE A 356 -8.23 -21.81 -0.08
C ILE A 356 -7.95 -20.38 0.39
N LEU A 357 -8.09 -20.16 1.68
CA LEU A 357 -7.63 -18.96 2.38
C LEU A 357 -6.80 -19.39 3.60
N LEU A 358 -5.50 -19.15 3.54
CA LEU A 358 -4.59 -19.35 4.65
C LEU A 358 -4.43 -18.03 5.42
N ALA A 359 -4.40 -18.11 6.74
CA ALA A 359 -4.19 -16.96 7.60
C ALA A 359 -3.34 -17.33 8.82
N GLY A 360 -2.42 -16.46 9.23
CA GLY A 360 -1.74 -16.59 10.53
C GLY A 360 -0.24 -16.33 10.48
N ASP A 361 0.42 -16.61 11.61
CA ASP A 361 1.84 -16.36 11.80
C ASP A 361 2.67 -17.52 11.22
N LEU A 362 3.33 -17.25 10.10
CA LEU A 362 4.16 -18.21 9.39
C LEU A 362 5.65 -18.11 9.75
N ASN A 363 6.05 -17.12 10.58
CA ASN A 363 7.44 -16.78 10.88
C ASN A 363 8.36 -16.84 9.62
N ALA A 364 7.85 -16.38 8.48
CA ALA A 364 8.48 -16.41 7.17
C ALA A 364 8.63 -14.98 6.65
N ARG A 365 9.84 -14.52 6.32
CA ARG A 365 10.06 -13.15 5.81
C ARG A 365 10.14 -13.24 4.30
N THR A 366 9.12 -12.80 3.59
CA THR A 366 8.98 -13.03 2.14
C THR A 366 9.71 -12.02 1.27
N GLY A 367 10.01 -10.81 1.78
CA GLY A 367 10.69 -9.74 1.04
C GLY A 367 9.93 -9.22 -0.19
N THR A 368 10.14 -7.97 -0.59
CA THR A 368 9.47 -7.41 -1.79
C THR A 368 10.04 -7.96 -3.11
N GLN A 369 11.26 -8.50 -3.10
CA GLN A 369 12.03 -8.81 -4.31
C GLN A 369 11.69 -10.16 -4.96
N VAL A 370 10.94 -11.03 -4.27
CA VAL A 370 10.59 -12.36 -4.78
C VAL A 370 9.09 -12.40 -5.05
N LEU A 371 8.74 -12.78 -6.27
CA LEU A 371 7.35 -12.96 -6.68
C LEU A 371 6.79 -14.24 -6.06
N ASP A 372 5.50 -14.19 -5.72
CA ASP A 372 4.67 -15.32 -5.30
C ASP A 372 3.77 -15.82 -6.46
N PHE A 373 4.11 -15.43 -7.69
CA PHE A 373 3.44 -15.82 -8.92
C PHE A 373 4.42 -15.94 -10.09
N ILE A 374 3.97 -16.57 -11.16
CA ILE A 374 4.74 -16.69 -12.41
C ILE A 374 4.49 -15.45 -13.24
N ASN A 375 5.54 -14.63 -13.44
CA ASN A 375 5.47 -13.52 -14.36
C ASN A 375 5.43 -14.04 -15.80
N ASN A 376 4.67 -13.38 -16.67
CA ASN A 376 4.64 -13.69 -18.10
C ASN A 376 5.92 -13.16 -18.75
N ASP A 377 7.06 -13.83 -18.53
CA ASP A 377 8.29 -13.52 -19.23
C ASP A 377 8.23 -14.10 -20.65
N GLU A 378 8.45 -13.25 -21.66
CA GLU A 378 8.46 -13.56 -23.10
C GLU A 378 9.41 -14.73 -23.50
N SER A 379 10.24 -15.21 -22.58
CA SER A 379 11.21 -16.29 -22.83
C SER A 379 10.64 -17.71 -22.70
N LEU A 380 9.39 -17.88 -22.25
CA LEU A 380 8.75 -19.19 -22.07
C LEU A 380 8.23 -19.82 -23.38
N ASP A 381 8.21 -19.08 -24.49
CA ASP A 381 7.73 -19.54 -25.81
C ASP A 381 8.52 -20.74 -26.39
N ASN A 382 9.70 -21.06 -25.82
CA ASN A 382 10.58 -22.12 -26.31
C ASN A 382 10.56 -23.41 -25.46
N ILE A 383 9.71 -23.52 -24.44
CA ILE A 383 9.61 -24.75 -23.63
C ILE A 383 8.49 -25.64 -24.21
N PRO A 384 8.75 -26.89 -24.61
CA PRO A 384 7.71 -27.82 -25.06
C PRO A 384 6.83 -28.21 -23.86
N VAL A 385 5.66 -27.59 -23.77
CA VAL A 385 4.77 -27.67 -22.61
C VAL A 385 3.94 -28.96 -22.62
N PHE A 386 4.15 -29.83 -21.62
CA PHE A 386 3.21 -30.91 -21.31
C PHE A 386 2.13 -30.52 -20.29
N ASP A 387 2.29 -29.42 -19.54
CA ASP A 387 1.25 -28.86 -18.67
C ASP A 387 1.31 -27.32 -18.72
N LYS A 388 0.34 -26.69 -19.40
CA LYS A 388 0.28 -25.22 -19.53
C LYS A 388 -0.05 -24.59 -18.18
N ILE A 389 0.97 -24.15 -17.47
CA ILE A 389 0.80 -23.17 -16.41
C ILE A 389 0.39 -21.86 -17.09
N SER A 390 -0.84 -21.41 -16.85
CA SER A 390 -1.29 -20.11 -17.34
C SER A 390 -0.61 -19.01 -16.52
N PRO A 391 0.06 -18.03 -17.16
CA PRO A 391 0.61 -16.90 -16.43
C PRO A 391 -0.52 -16.07 -15.82
N ASP A 392 -0.20 -15.47 -14.68
CA ASP A 392 -1.09 -14.59 -13.95
C ASP A 392 -1.23 -13.25 -14.68
N LEU A 393 -2.34 -13.06 -15.37
CA LEU A 393 -2.60 -11.81 -16.08
C LEU A 393 -3.13 -10.75 -15.11
N ASN A 394 -2.42 -9.63 -15.00
CA ASN A 394 -2.84 -8.40 -14.27
C ASN A 394 -2.83 -8.45 -12.75
N LEU A 395 -2.03 -9.31 -12.11
CA LEU A 395 -1.86 -9.28 -10.66
C LEU A 395 -1.01 -8.08 -10.21
N PRO A 396 -1.48 -7.23 -9.28
CA PRO A 396 -0.69 -6.11 -8.80
C PRO A 396 0.59 -6.58 -8.13
N VAL A 397 1.67 -5.82 -8.32
CA VAL A 397 2.94 -6.07 -7.62
C VAL A 397 2.71 -5.94 -6.11
N ARG A 398 3.27 -6.90 -5.36
CA ARG A 398 3.20 -6.91 -3.91
C ARG A 398 4.32 -6.04 -3.32
N TYR A 399 3.99 -5.21 -2.34
CA TYR A 399 4.97 -4.47 -1.55
C TYR A 399 5.11 -5.04 -0.14
N SER A 400 6.26 -4.88 0.50
CA SER A 400 6.49 -5.26 1.89
C SER A 400 7.38 -4.22 2.55
N MET A 401 7.00 -3.77 3.75
CA MET A 401 7.89 -2.99 4.61
C MET A 401 9.02 -3.84 5.21
N ASP A 402 8.86 -5.17 5.21
CA ASP A 402 9.94 -6.09 5.51
C ASP A 402 10.63 -6.52 4.22
N GLU A 403 11.81 -5.94 3.96
CA GLU A 403 12.63 -6.22 2.77
C GLU A 403 13.49 -7.47 2.91
N VAL A 404 13.54 -8.09 4.09
CA VAL A 404 14.38 -9.27 4.32
C VAL A 404 13.68 -10.52 3.80
N LEU A 405 14.44 -11.35 3.08
CA LEU A 405 14.01 -12.66 2.63
C LEU A 405 14.65 -13.76 3.49
N SER A 406 13.86 -14.56 4.18
CA SER A 406 14.33 -15.73 4.92
C SER A 406 14.19 -17.02 4.10
N THR A 407 14.87 -18.10 4.51
CA THR A 407 14.72 -19.43 3.87
C THR A 407 13.26 -19.88 3.87
N ARG A 408 12.57 -19.75 5.01
CA ARG A 408 11.12 -20.02 5.10
C ARG A 408 10.27 -19.11 4.23
N GLY A 409 10.69 -17.85 4.04
CA GLY A 409 10.02 -16.92 3.12
C GLY A 409 10.12 -17.37 1.67
N LYS A 410 11.26 -17.94 1.25
CA LYS A 410 11.42 -18.55 -0.08
C LYS A 410 10.49 -19.75 -0.25
N SER A 411 10.49 -20.68 0.70
CA SER A 411 9.60 -21.85 0.66
C SER A 411 8.13 -21.44 0.61
N LEU A 412 7.72 -20.42 1.38
CA LEU A 412 6.35 -19.91 1.32
C LEU A 412 6.00 -19.33 -0.06
N ASN A 413 6.91 -18.57 -0.69
CA ASN A 413 6.69 -18.05 -2.04
C ASN A 413 6.60 -19.19 -3.07
N GLU A 414 7.44 -20.22 -2.94
CA GLU A 414 7.41 -21.41 -3.81
C GLU A 414 6.07 -22.17 -3.69
N ILE A 415 5.57 -22.37 -2.47
CA ILE A 415 4.24 -22.95 -2.22
C ILE A 415 3.16 -22.12 -2.90
N CYS A 416 3.23 -20.80 -2.77
CA CYS A 416 2.26 -19.89 -3.38
C CYS A 416 2.25 -20.03 -4.91
N ILE A 417 3.42 -20.05 -5.53
CA ILE A 417 3.57 -20.23 -6.98
C ILE A 417 2.99 -21.58 -7.40
N GLN A 418 3.46 -22.68 -6.81
CA GLN A 418 3.11 -24.04 -7.21
C GLN A 418 1.62 -24.35 -7.00
N SER A 419 1.01 -23.75 -5.98
CA SER A 419 -0.37 -24.03 -5.59
C SER A 419 -1.39 -23.03 -6.14
N GLY A 420 -0.97 -22.04 -6.94
CA GLY A 420 -1.89 -20.98 -7.40
C GLY A 420 -2.46 -20.14 -6.25
N LEU A 421 -1.68 -19.94 -5.18
CA LEU A 421 -2.03 -19.08 -4.04
C LEU A 421 -1.25 -17.77 -4.09
N ARG A 422 -1.83 -16.68 -3.57
CA ARG A 422 -1.27 -15.33 -3.61
C ARG A 422 -1.33 -14.68 -2.25
N ILE A 423 -0.23 -14.05 -1.85
CA ILE A 423 -0.13 -13.27 -0.62
C ILE A 423 -0.94 -11.97 -0.80
N LEU A 424 -1.84 -11.70 0.16
CA LEU A 424 -2.68 -10.50 0.18
C LEU A 424 -1.94 -9.28 0.74
N ASN A 425 -1.11 -9.51 1.77
CA ASN A 425 -0.30 -8.47 2.40
C ASN A 425 0.55 -7.75 1.36
N GLY A 426 0.40 -6.43 1.26
CA GLY A 426 1.16 -5.65 0.28
C GLY A 426 0.55 -5.48 -1.09
N ARG A 427 -0.59 -6.10 -1.35
CA ARG A 427 -1.20 -6.16 -2.70
C ARG A 427 -2.67 -5.76 -2.68
N THR A 428 -3.39 -6.13 -1.65
CA THR A 428 -4.84 -5.95 -1.57
C THR A 428 -5.20 -4.54 -1.06
N PRO A 429 -6.29 -3.91 -1.55
CA PRO A 429 -6.74 -2.63 -1.05
C PRO A 429 -6.86 -2.62 0.48
N GLY A 430 -6.25 -1.62 1.12
CA GLY A 430 -6.14 -1.53 2.58
C GLY A 430 -4.76 -1.87 3.15
N ASP A 431 -3.91 -2.59 2.40
CA ASP A 431 -2.52 -2.88 2.78
C ASP A 431 -1.54 -2.81 1.60
N PHE A 432 -1.70 -1.84 0.69
CA PHE A 432 -0.83 -1.68 -0.48
C PHE A 432 0.67 -1.46 -0.15
N THR A 433 1.00 -1.13 1.09
CA THR A 433 2.40 -0.94 1.52
C THR A 433 3.01 -2.17 2.18
N GLY A 434 2.22 -3.22 2.44
CA GLY A 434 2.67 -4.44 3.11
C GLY A 434 3.21 -4.18 4.49
N GLN A 435 2.33 -3.67 5.36
CA GLN A 435 2.72 -3.20 6.68
C GLN A 435 3.28 -4.33 7.56
N LEU A 436 4.19 -3.95 8.46
CA LEU A 436 4.77 -4.86 9.46
C LEU A 436 3.66 -5.41 10.36
N THR A 437 3.67 -6.72 10.59
CA THR A 437 2.68 -7.41 11.42
C THR A 437 3.24 -7.84 12.77
N CYS A 438 4.57 -7.91 12.89
CA CYS A 438 5.27 -8.21 14.13
C CYS A 438 6.22 -7.07 14.53
N TYR A 439 6.13 -6.64 15.79
CA TYR A 439 7.01 -5.63 16.39
C TYR A 439 7.67 -6.20 17.65
N SER A 440 8.98 -6.39 17.60
CA SER A 440 9.79 -6.84 18.73
C SER A 440 10.86 -5.81 19.09
N PRO A 441 11.44 -5.86 20.31
CA PRO A 441 12.58 -5.00 20.66
C PRO A 441 13.79 -5.16 19.74
N ASN A 442 13.93 -6.32 19.09
CA ASN A 442 15.05 -6.67 18.22
C ASN A 442 14.78 -6.39 16.73
N GLY A 443 13.65 -5.73 16.42
CA GLY A 443 13.26 -5.42 15.06
C GLY A 443 11.80 -5.75 14.77
N SER A 444 11.39 -5.46 13.55
CA SER A 444 10.03 -5.66 13.08
C SER A 444 10.03 -6.44 11.78
N SER A 445 8.98 -7.22 11.55
CA SER A 445 8.89 -8.13 10.41
C SER A 445 7.43 -8.31 9.97
N VAL A 446 7.26 -8.87 8.77
CA VAL A 446 5.96 -9.39 8.33
C VAL A 446 5.97 -10.89 8.57
N PHE A 447 5.16 -11.36 9.53
CA PHE A 447 5.04 -12.78 9.88
C PHE A 447 3.61 -13.28 9.81
N ASP A 448 2.63 -12.43 10.12
CA ASP A 448 1.22 -12.72 9.89
C ASP A 448 0.86 -12.48 8.43
N TYR A 449 0.45 -13.54 7.74
CA TYR A 449 0.03 -13.49 6.35
C TYR A 449 -1.44 -13.85 6.19
N PHE A 450 -2.05 -13.26 5.17
CA PHE A 450 -3.23 -13.81 4.52
C PHE A 450 -2.85 -14.20 3.10
N ILE A 451 -3.20 -15.41 2.70
CA ILE A 451 -2.85 -16.00 1.42
C ILE A 451 -4.09 -16.64 0.84
N ALA A 452 -4.48 -16.27 -0.37
CA ALA A 452 -5.73 -16.74 -0.98
C ALA A 452 -5.45 -17.44 -2.32
N SER A 453 -6.32 -18.36 -2.73
CA SER A 453 -6.33 -18.82 -4.12
C SER A 453 -6.42 -17.64 -5.08
N GLU A 454 -5.72 -17.70 -6.20
CA GLU A 454 -5.68 -16.65 -7.21
C GLU A 454 -7.09 -16.19 -7.61
N ASN A 455 -7.99 -17.12 -7.93
CA ASN A 455 -9.36 -16.79 -8.35
C ASN A 455 -10.22 -16.21 -7.22
N LEU A 456 -9.79 -16.29 -5.95
CA LEU A 456 -10.47 -15.67 -4.83
C LEU A 456 -10.08 -14.19 -4.67
N MET A 457 -8.95 -13.76 -5.26
CA MET A 457 -8.42 -12.40 -5.14
C MET A 457 -9.43 -11.33 -5.57
N GLU A 458 -10.17 -11.56 -6.65
CA GLU A 458 -11.15 -10.60 -7.17
C GLU A 458 -12.36 -10.40 -6.25
N ASN A 459 -12.61 -11.36 -5.35
CA ASN A 459 -13.67 -11.27 -4.35
C ASN A 459 -13.21 -10.60 -3.05
N ILE A 460 -11.90 -10.35 -2.88
CA ILE A 460 -11.34 -9.71 -1.69
C ILE A 460 -11.26 -8.20 -1.95
N LEU A 461 -12.29 -7.50 -1.49
CA LEU A 461 -12.46 -6.07 -1.75
C LEU A 461 -11.56 -5.19 -0.88
N PHE A 462 -11.29 -5.64 0.35
CA PHE A 462 -10.49 -4.90 1.31
C PHE A 462 -9.80 -5.84 2.30
N PHE A 463 -8.53 -5.58 2.57
CA PHE A 463 -7.70 -6.28 3.53
C PHE A 463 -6.81 -5.26 4.25
N ASN A 464 -6.85 -5.27 5.57
CA ASN A 464 -6.06 -4.36 6.39
C ASN A 464 -5.36 -5.11 7.51
N CYS A 465 -4.03 -5.07 7.51
CA CYS A 465 -3.21 -5.46 8.64
C CYS A 465 -3.39 -4.40 9.75
N ALA A 466 -4.17 -4.71 10.78
CA ALA A 466 -4.37 -3.78 11.89
C ALA A 466 -3.01 -3.44 12.53
N GLN A 467 -2.59 -2.17 12.42
CA GLN A 467 -1.43 -1.64 13.15
C GLN A 467 -1.72 -1.73 14.65
N THR A 468 -1.28 -2.79 15.30
CA THR A 468 -1.25 -2.83 16.75
C THR A 468 -0.01 -2.08 17.21
N PHE A 469 -0.14 -0.76 17.41
CA PHE A 469 0.87 -0.01 18.15
C PHE A 469 1.03 -0.63 19.53
N GLY A 470 2.24 -1.07 19.84
CA GLY A 470 2.60 -1.78 21.06
C GLY A 470 2.04 -1.09 22.31
N GLY A 471 1.30 -1.86 23.12
CA GLY A 471 0.96 -1.43 24.47
C GLY A 471 -0.22 -2.13 25.15
N ALA A 472 -1.27 -2.57 24.44
CA ALA A 472 -2.51 -2.95 25.12
C ALA A 472 -3.36 -4.07 24.46
N PHE A 473 -2.72 -5.11 23.92
CA PHE A 473 -3.39 -6.42 23.72
C PHE A 473 -2.62 -7.53 24.45
N ARG A 474 -2.33 -7.29 25.74
CA ARG A 474 -2.15 -8.39 26.69
C ARG A 474 -3.55 -8.89 27.03
N SER A 475 -3.92 -10.06 26.52
CA SER A 475 -5.25 -10.69 26.53
C SER A 475 -6.20 -10.22 25.41
N LEU A 476 -6.27 -11.01 24.34
CA LEU A 476 -7.57 -11.26 23.72
C LEU A 476 -8.35 -12.17 24.69
N PRO A 477 -9.61 -11.85 25.05
CA PRO A 477 -10.47 -12.88 25.61
C PRO A 477 -10.71 -13.94 24.53
N ASN A 478 -10.64 -15.20 24.94
CA ASN A 478 -11.02 -16.40 24.19
C ASN A 478 -11.83 -16.13 22.91
N PHE A 479 -11.33 -16.66 21.79
CA PHE A 479 -11.94 -16.74 20.45
C PHE A 479 -13.35 -17.38 20.38
N ARG A 480 -14.08 -17.50 21.50
CA ARG A 480 -15.39 -18.16 21.59
C ARG A 480 -16.58 -17.32 21.13
N ASN A 481 -16.44 -16.00 20.92
CA ASN A 481 -17.60 -15.13 20.65
C ASN A 481 -17.64 -14.46 19.25
N VAL A 482 -16.85 -14.93 18.28
CA VAL A 482 -16.96 -14.49 16.87
C VAL A 482 -17.75 -15.50 16.03
N LYS A 483 -18.87 -16.02 16.56
CA LYS A 483 -19.78 -16.86 15.77
C LYS A 483 -20.76 -16.05 14.90
N ASN A 484 -20.93 -14.74 15.15
CA ASN A 484 -22.00 -13.94 14.53
C ASN A 484 -21.54 -12.63 13.85
N ARG A 485 -20.28 -12.50 13.45
CA ARG A 485 -19.79 -11.31 12.73
C ARG A 485 -18.71 -11.67 11.71
N LEU A 486 -19.16 -12.26 10.61
CA LEU A 486 -18.56 -12.13 9.28
C LEU A 486 -19.72 -11.85 8.32
#